data_AF-A0A6V8DB84-F1
#
_entry.id   AF-A0A6V8DB84-F1
#
_cell.length_a   1.000
_cell.length_b   1.000
_cell.length_c   1.000
_cell.angle_alpha   90.00
_cell.angle_beta   90.00
_cell.angle_gamma   90.00
#
_symmetry.space_group_name_H-M   'P 1'
#
loop_
_entity.id
_entity.type
_entity.pdbx_description
1 polymer ?
#
loop_
_entity_poly.entity_id
_entity_poly.type
_entity_poly.pdbx_seq_one_letter_code
_entity_poly.pdbx_strand_id
1 'polypeptide(L)'
;MEEPQEDDLLRERAFQRGGGMDLSGFALNLEEEPENEAEPTHEEEDAAIGEIASPFGEATTNEGPEDDVVTGLAVEGERRLGQGLLVAMVVAYSALAAYVGTALPPSVAAPGLLVLGGVGLWLGERWIPRPSMRLLGVTWVIISMKILYGFALDAHHWGWFDALPDPGLGLGAALLGLVGLNVGLAQRHDDDAIAAQATLILLLVGSAAGGLYGELGVVLMIAFG
;
A
#
# COMPACT_ATOMS: atom_id res chain seq x y z
N MET A 1 -5.16 75.42 -23.01
CA MET A 1 -5.44 74.97 -21.65
C MET A 1 -5.84 73.53 -21.78
N GLU A 2 -4.90 72.62 -21.53
CA GLU A 2 -5.10 71.17 -21.62
C GLU A 2 -5.74 70.69 -20.31
N GLU A 3 -6.83 69.93 -20.42
CA GLU A 3 -7.50 69.31 -19.28
C GLU A 3 -6.62 68.18 -18.71
N PRO A 4 -6.50 68.05 -17.37
CA PRO A 4 -5.75 66.93 -16.79
C PRO A 4 -6.59 65.64 -16.90
N GLN A 5 -5.94 64.60 -17.40
CA GLN A 5 -6.49 63.25 -17.54
C GLN A 5 -6.64 62.64 -16.12
N GLU A 6 -7.88 62.42 -15.69
CA GLU A 6 -8.19 61.80 -14.39
C GLU A 6 -7.73 60.33 -14.37
N ASP A 7 -6.98 59.97 -13.34
CA ASP A 7 -6.24 58.73 -13.17
C ASP A 7 -7.17 57.53 -12.88
N ASP A 8 -7.21 56.55 -13.79
CA ASP A 8 -8.06 55.35 -13.70
C ASP A 8 -7.85 54.57 -12.39
N LEU A 9 -6.66 54.70 -11.77
CA LEU A 9 -6.30 54.09 -10.49
C LEU A 9 -7.13 54.62 -9.30
N LEU A 10 -7.64 55.86 -9.38
CA LEU A 10 -8.50 56.44 -8.34
C LEU A 10 -9.93 55.91 -8.43
N ARG A 11 -10.37 55.52 -9.63
CA ARG A 11 -11.71 54.96 -9.88
C ARG A 11 -11.86 53.56 -9.30
N GLU A 12 -10.81 52.75 -9.42
CA GLU A 12 -10.81 51.36 -8.93
C GLU A 12 -10.78 51.29 -7.40
N ARG A 13 -10.04 52.19 -6.74
CA ARG A 13 -10.07 52.33 -5.26
C ARG A 13 -11.40 52.83 -4.72
N ALA A 14 -12.13 53.66 -5.48
CA ALA A 14 -13.46 54.11 -5.07
C ALA A 14 -14.50 52.99 -5.18
N PHE A 15 -14.34 52.10 -6.17
CA PHE A 15 -15.21 50.93 -6.35
C PHE A 15 -15.03 49.89 -5.22
N GLN A 16 -13.79 49.67 -4.76
CA GLN A 16 -13.52 48.72 -3.65
C GLN A 16 -14.00 49.20 -2.27
N ARG A 17 -14.33 50.49 -2.09
CA ARG A 17 -14.85 51.00 -0.80
C ARG A 17 -16.38 51.08 -0.71
N GLY A 18 -17.10 50.71 -1.77
CA GLY A 18 -18.56 50.83 -1.84
C GLY A 18 -19.31 49.63 -1.27
N GLY A 19 -19.52 49.61 0.04
CA GLY A 19 -20.70 49.04 0.70
C GLY A 19 -21.01 47.56 0.46
N GLY A 20 -20.49 46.69 1.32
CA GLY A 20 -20.95 45.30 1.45
C GLY A 20 -22.43 45.23 1.85
N MET A 21 -23.19 44.42 1.12
CA MET A 21 -24.60 44.12 1.39
C MET A 21 -24.67 43.20 2.62
N ASP A 22 -25.38 43.63 3.66
CA ASP A 22 -25.45 42.92 4.95
C ASP A 22 -26.44 41.74 4.87
N LEU A 23 -25.93 40.51 5.04
CA LEU A 23 -26.70 39.26 5.05
C LEU A 23 -26.95 38.74 6.48
N SER A 24 -26.85 39.62 7.49
CA SER A 24 -27.08 39.35 8.91
C SER A 24 -28.47 38.77 9.26
N GLY A 25 -29.39 38.67 8.30
CA GLY A 25 -30.73 38.10 8.47
C GLY A 25 -30.89 36.60 8.22
N PHE A 26 -29.83 35.85 7.85
CA PHE A 26 -29.98 34.44 7.43
C PHE A 26 -29.26 33.38 8.29
N ALA A 27 -28.54 33.75 9.35
CA ALA A 27 -27.82 32.77 10.17
C ALA A 27 -28.69 32.26 11.34
N LEU A 28 -29.14 31.00 11.22
CA LEU A 28 -29.69 30.20 12.31
C LEU A 28 -28.64 29.99 13.40
N ASN A 29 -29.09 30.14 14.63
CA ASN A 29 -28.36 30.04 15.89
C ASN A 29 -27.59 28.71 16.04
N LEU A 30 -26.26 28.75 15.98
CA LEU A 30 -25.37 27.71 16.49
C LEU A 30 -24.32 28.40 17.39
N GLU A 31 -24.32 28.02 18.67
CA GLU A 31 -23.41 28.51 19.71
C GLU A 31 -21.93 28.17 19.39
N GLU A 32 -21.05 29.15 19.59
CA GLU A 32 -19.58 29.04 19.44
C GLU A 32 -18.90 28.62 20.76
N GLU A 33 -17.94 27.69 20.69
CA GLU A 33 -16.73 27.69 21.51
C GLU A 33 -15.51 27.36 20.62
N PRO A 34 -14.30 27.86 20.94
CA PRO A 34 -13.36 28.35 19.93
C PRO A 34 -12.35 27.28 19.48
N GLU A 35 -12.38 26.94 18.20
CA GLU A 35 -11.25 26.28 17.53
C GLU A 35 -10.47 27.30 16.69
N ASN A 36 -9.18 27.31 16.96
CA ASN A 36 -8.11 28.08 16.36
C ASN A 36 -8.21 28.10 14.82
N GLU A 37 -8.36 29.29 14.24
CA GLU A 37 -8.36 29.54 12.80
C GLU A 37 -7.04 29.05 12.17
N ALA A 38 -7.11 27.99 11.37
CA ALA A 38 -6.15 27.75 10.29
C ALA A 38 -6.90 28.06 8.99
N GLU A 39 -6.54 29.17 8.33
CA GLU A 39 -7.15 29.62 7.08
C GLU A 39 -7.06 28.56 5.96
N PRO A 40 -8.06 28.54 5.03
CA PRO A 40 -8.02 27.68 3.87
C PRO A 40 -7.07 28.28 2.84
N THR A 41 -5.93 27.66 2.59
CA THR A 41 -5.12 28.02 1.43
C THR A 41 -5.71 27.30 0.22
N HIS A 42 -6.37 28.10 -0.63
CA HIS A 42 -6.74 27.73 -1.99
C HIS A 42 -5.58 27.00 -2.68
N GLU A 43 -5.83 25.78 -3.17
CA GLU A 43 -4.99 25.14 -4.18
C GLU A 43 -5.13 25.96 -5.48
N GLU A 44 -4.30 26.99 -5.62
CA GLU A 44 -3.90 27.43 -6.95
C GLU A 44 -3.00 26.32 -7.52
N GLU A 45 -3.56 25.48 -8.39
CA GLU A 45 -2.74 24.65 -9.27
C GLU A 45 -1.93 25.59 -10.17
N ASP A 46 -0.75 25.94 -9.67
CA ASP A 46 0.29 26.60 -10.45
C ASP A 46 0.65 25.68 -11.63
N ALA A 47 0.67 26.21 -12.85
CA ALA A 47 1.17 25.47 -14.01
C ALA A 47 2.68 25.13 -13.89
N ALA A 48 3.35 25.56 -12.81
CA ALA A 48 4.65 25.10 -12.34
C ALA A 48 4.61 23.91 -11.36
N ILE A 49 3.44 23.33 -11.06
CA ILE A 49 3.34 22.02 -10.42
C ILE A 49 3.86 20.99 -11.42
N GLY A 50 5.15 20.66 -11.27
CA GLY A 50 5.75 19.48 -11.88
C GLY A 50 5.07 18.20 -11.40
N GLU A 51 5.19 17.12 -12.19
CA GLU A 51 4.52 15.84 -11.97
C GLU A 51 4.66 15.34 -10.52
N ILE A 52 3.51 15.01 -9.92
CA ILE A 52 3.40 14.42 -8.59
C ILE A 52 4.10 13.06 -8.60
N ALA A 53 5.26 12.97 -7.96
CA ALA A 53 6.00 11.73 -7.83
C ALA A 53 5.43 10.87 -6.68
N SER A 54 5.14 9.60 -6.96
CA SER A 54 5.62 8.42 -6.21
C SER A 54 4.66 7.22 -6.36
N PRO A 55 5.20 5.99 -6.33
CA PRO A 55 4.54 5.05 -5.43
C PRO A 55 5.42 4.27 -4.44
N PHE A 56 6.76 4.35 -4.45
CA PHE A 56 7.59 3.54 -3.51
C PHE A 56 8.91 4.18 -3.05
N GLY A 57 8.92 5.47 -2.68
CA GLY A 57 10.03 6.08 -1.94
C GLY A 57 9.95 7.61 -1.85
N GLU A 58 10.66 8.18 -0.87
CA GLU A 58 10.75 9.63 -0.65
C GLU A 58 11.38 10.34 -1.84
N ALA A 59 10.72 11.43 -2.26
CA ALA A 59 11.28 12.40 -3.19
C ALA A 59 12.35 13.19 -2.42
N THR A 60 13.62 12.88 -2.66
CA THR A 60 14.71 13.71 -2.16
C THR A 60 14.70 15.03 -2.92
N THR A 61 14.21 16.09 -2.27
CA THR A 61 14.32 17.47 -2.76
C THR A 61 15.81 17.79 -2.88
N ASN A 62 16.34 17.75 -4.10
CA ASN A 62 17.73 18.11 -4.35
C ASN A 62 17.80 19.64 -4.52
N GLU A 63 17.89 20.36 -3.42
CA GLU A 63 18.28 21.78 -3.44
C GLU A 63 19.81 21.87 -3.58
N GLY A 64 20.30 21.73 -4.81
CA GLY A 64 21.70 21.87 -5.20
C GLY A 64 21.83 22.46 -6.61
N PRO A 65 22.92 23.16 -6.93
CA PRO A 65 23.02 24.00 -8.12
C PRO A 65 22.88 23.15 -9.39
N GLU A 66 21.82 23.42 -10.16
CA GLU A 66 21.51 22.93 -11.51
C GLU A 66 22.23 21.62 -11.88
N ASP A 67 21.70 20.48 -11.41
CA ASP A 67 22.08 19.19 -11.97
C ASP A 67 21.93 19.25 -13.49
N ASP A 68 23.03 19.08 -14.21
CA ASP A 68 23.05 19.05 -15.68
C ASP A 68 21.93 18.14 -16.19
N VAL A 69 21.07 18.65 -17.07
CA VAL A 69 19.90 17.94 -17.63
C VAL A 69 20.27 16.55 -18.15
N VAL A 70 21.49 16.41 -18.68
CA VAL A 70 22.02 15.12 -19.16
C VAL A 70 22.30 14.15 -18.01
N THR A 71 22.81 14.66 -16.88
CA THR A 71 23.07 13.89 -15.67
C THR A 71 21.76 13.52 -14.96
N GLY A 72 20.80 14.45 -14.88
CA GLY A 72 19.47 14.19 -14.33
C GLY A 72 18.69 13.11 -15.11
N LEU A 73 18.71 13.18 -16.45
CA LEU A 73 18.09 12.14 -17.31
C LEU A 73 18.76 10.78 -17.17
N ALA A 74 20.08 10.73 -16.96
CA ALA A 74 20.81 9.48 -16.76
C ALA A 74 20.48 8.83 -15.40
N VAL A 75 20.42 9.62 -14.32
CA VAL A 75 20.09 9.15 -12.97
C VAL A 75 18.63 8.66 -12.90
N GLU A 76 17.70 9.39 -13.51
CA GLU A 76 16.29 8.98 -13.58
C GLU A 76 16.10 7.71 -14.43
N GLY A 77 16.86 7.57 -15.52
CA GLY A 77 16.89 6.37 -16.35
C GLY A 77 17.35 5.13 -15.56
N GLU A 78 18.42 5.24 -14.76
CA GLU A 78 18.91 4.15 -13.92
C GLU A 78 17.87 3.76 -12.85
N ARG A 79 17.24 4.74 -12.20
CA ARG A 79 16.22 4.51 -11.18
C ARG A 79 15.00 3.79 -11.74
N ARG A 80 14.49 4.22 -12.91
CA ARG A 80 13.37 3.56 -13.60
C ARG A 80 13.72 2.15 -14.07
N LEU A 81 14.93 1.93 -14.57
CA LEU A 81 15.41 0.60 -14.93
C LEU A 81 15.52 -0.33 -13.71
N GLY A 82 16.02 0.19 -12.58
CA GLY A 82 16.09 -0.54 -11.32
C GLY A 82 14.71 -0.96 -10.80
N GLN A 83 13.73 -0.06 -10.86
CA GLN A 83 12.34 -0.35 -10.50
C GLN A 83 11.70 -1.37 -11.45
N GLY A 84 11.89 -1.20 -12.77
CA GLY A 84 11.40 -2.14 -13.77
C GLY A 84 11.97 -3.55 -13.57
N LEU A 85 13.25 -3.66 -13.22
CA LEU A 85 13.91 -4.93 -12.92
C LEU A 85 13.33 -5.59 -11.66
N LEU A 86 13.05 -4.80 -10.61
CA LEU A 86 12.44 -5.30 -9.38
C LEU A 86 11.05 -5.88 -9.65
N VAL A 87 10.21 -5.17 -10.42
CA VAL A 87 8.87 -5.66 -10.81
C VAL A 87 8.99 -6.94 -11.63
N ALA A 88 9.89 -6.98 -12.63
CA ALA A 88 10.12 -8.17 -13.44
C ALA A 88 10.55 -9.37 -12.59
N MET A 89 11.43 -9.16 -11.59
CA MET A 89 11.84 -10.19 -10.64
C MET A 89 10.64 -10.74 -9.84
N VAL A 90 9.81 -9.85 -9.28
CA VAL A 90 8.61 -10.24 -8.50
C VAL A 90 7.66 -11.07 -9.36
N VAL A 91 7.43 -10.65 -10.60
CA VAL A 91 6.56 -11.36 -11.56
C VAL A 91 7.15 -12.72 -11.92
N ALA A 92 8.44 -12.78 -12.27
CA ALA A 92 9.11 -14.02 -12.63
C ALA A 92 9.09 -15.04 -11.49
N TYR A 93 9.38 -14.61 -10.26
CA TYR A 93 9.38 -15.48 -9.11
C TYR A 93 7.96 -15.94 -8.73
N SER A 94 6.97 -15.05 -8.83
CA SER A 94 5.55 -15.41 -8.64
C SER A 94 5.07 -16.42 -9.68
N ALA A 95 5.46 -16.24 -10.95
CA ALA A 95 5.12 -17.15 -12.04
C ALA A 95 5.80 -18.51 -11.86
N LEU A 96 7.06 -18.53 -11.41
CA LEU A 96 7.76 -19.76 -11.08
C LEU A 96 7.06 -20.53 -9.96
N ALA A 97 6.66 -19.85 -8.88
CA ALA A 97 5.91 -20.47 -7.80
C ALA A 97 4.58 -21.03 -8.29
N ALA A 98 3.81 -20.26 -9.07
CA ALA A 98 2.56 -20.73 -9.65
C ALA A 98 2.75 -21.96 -10.56
N TYR A 99 3.81 -21.96 -11.37
CA TYR A 99 4.16 -23.12 -12.21
C TYR A 99 4.50 -24.34 -11.37
N VAL A 100 5.32 -24.18 -10.32
CA VAL A 100 5.68 -25.29 -9.41
C VAL A 100 4.45 -25.85 -8.73
N GLY A 101 3.50 -25.01 -8.29
CA GLY A 101 2.26 -25.46 -7.63
C GLY A 101 1.27 -26.15 -8.58
N THR A 102 1.14 -25.67 -9.82
CA THR A 102 0.09 -26.13 -10.74
C THR A 102 0.53 -27.20 -11.73
N ALA A 103 1.81 -27.21 -12.14
CA ALA A 103 2.29 -28.07 -13.22
C ALA A 103 3.03 -29.32 -12.71
N LEU A 104 3.51 -29.33 -11.46
CA LEU A 104 4.28 -30.44 -10.92
C LEU A 104 3.43 -31.36 -10.03
N PRO A 105 3.81 -32.65 -9.90
CA PRO A 105 3.15 -33.56 -8.97
C PRO A 105 3.31 -33.08 -7.52
N PRO A 106 2.34 -33.36 -6.62
CA PRO A 106 2.39 -32.90 -5.22
C PRO A 106 3.67 -33.29 -4.48
N SER A 107 4.24 -34.46 -4.78
CA SER A 107 5.47 -34.96 -4.17
C SER A 107 6.71 -34.12 -4.47
N VAL A 108 6.70 -33.37 -5.58
CA VAL A 108 7.79 -32.48 -6.00
C VAL A 108 7.42 -31.02 -5.74
N ALA A 109 6.17 -30.65 -6.04
CA ALA A 109 5.65 -29.30 -5.88
C ALA A 109 5.72 -28.84 -4.43
N ALA A 110 5.25 -29.66 -3.47
CA ALA A 110 5.22 -29.31 -2.06
C ALA A 110 6.60 -28.94 -1.48
N PRO A 111 7.63 -29.82 -1.56
CA PRO A 111 8.95 -29.46 -1.07
C PRO A 111 9.54 -28.30 -1.88
N GLY A 112 9.25 -28.20 -3.18
CA GLY A 112 9.68 -27.09 -4.03
C GLY A 112 9.16 -25.74 -3.53
N LEU A 113 7.86 -25.61 -3.28
CA LEU A 113 7.23 -24.39 -2.77
C LEU A 113 7.70 -24.04 -1.35
N LEU A 114 7.85 -25.04 -0.48
CA LEU A 114 8.37 -24.82 0.87
C LEU A 114 9.83 -24.33 0.85
N VAL A 115 10.67 -24.89 -0.01
CA VAL A 115 12.04 -24.40 -0.20
C VAL A 115 12.03 -23.00 -0.79
N LEU A 116 11.20 -22.75 -1.80
CA LEU A 116 11.13 -21.46 -2.48
C LEU A 116 10.65 -20.34 -1.55
N GLY A 117 9.61 -20.60 -0.77
CA GLY A 117 9.11 -19.68 0.27
C GLY A 117 10.08 -19.56 1.44
N GLY A 118 10.67 -20.66 1.89
CA GLY A 118 11.62 -20.66 3.01
C GLY A 118 12.92 -19.92 2.70
N VAL A 119 13.49 -20.12 1.50
CA VAL A 119 14.68 -19.40 1.03
C VAL A 119 14.38 -17.91 0.91
N GLY A 120 13.23 -17.55 0.35
CA GLY A 120 12.84 -16.14 0.26
C GLY A 120 12.67 -15.50 1.64
N LEU A 121 12.08 -16.21 2.60
CA LEU A 121 11.94 -15.73 3.97
C LEU A 121 13.31 -15.55 4.64
N TRP A 122 14.21 -16.50 4.43
CA TRP A 122 15.58 -16.43 4.94
C TRP A 122 16.36 -15.24 4.35
N LEU A 123 16.22 -14.97 3.04
CA LEU A 123 16.77 -13.77 2.40
C LEU A 123 16.21 -12.49 3.01
N GLY A 124 14.89 -12.42 3.16
CA GLY A 124 14.19 -11.28 3.74
C GLY A 124 14.68 -10.96 5.15
N GLU A 125 14.67 -11.97 6.01
CA GLU A 125 15.15 -11.90 7.39
C GLU A 125 16.61 -11.45 7.48
N ARG A 126 17.45 -11.89 6.54
CA ARG A 126 18.87 -11.55 6.51
C ARG A 126 19.12 -10.10 6.07
N TRP A 127 18.22 -9.52 5.29
CA TRP A 127 18.39 -8.22 4.62
C TRP A 127 17.65 -7.06 5.30
N ILE A 128 16.51 -7.30 5.94
CA ILE A 128 15.73 -6.27 6.66
C ILE A 128 16.57 -5.45 7.67
N PRO A 129 17.50 -6.05 8.45
CA PRO A 129 18.31 -5.28 9.41
C PRO A 129 19.27 -4.25 8.78
N ARG A 130 19.46 -4.27 7.45
CA ARG A 130 20.34 -3.33 6.75
C ARG A 130 19.52 -2.22 6.09
N PRO A 131 19.72 -0.93 6.43
CA PRO A 131 18.91 0.17 5.91
C PRO A 131 18.84 0.23 4.37
N SER A 132 19.96 0.04 3.68
CA SER A 132 20.01 0.08 2.22
C SER A 132 19.38 -1.14 1.52
N MET A 133 19.15 -2.23 2.25
CA MET A 133 18.57 -3.47 1.72
C MET A 133 17.20 -3.77 2.32
N ARG A 134 16.66 -2.90 3.18
CA ARG A 134 15.38 -3.11 3.89
C ARG A 134 14.25 -3.32 2.90
N LEU A 135 14.10 -2.46 1.90
CA LEU A 135 13.06 -2.58 0.86
C LEU A 135 13.13 -3.92 0.12
N LEU A 136 14.34 -4.36 -0.22
CA LEU A 136 14.55 -5.65 -0.88
C LEU A 136 14.19 -6.80 0.06
N GLY A 137 14.59 -6.72 1.34
CA GLY A 137 14.27 -7.70 2.37
C GLY A 137 12.77 -7.84 2.60
N VAL A 138 12.07 -6.72 2.77
CA VAL A 138 10.60 -6.66 2.89
C VAL A 138 9.94 -7.28 1.66
N THR A 139 10.41 -6.94 0.46
CA THR A 139 9.89 -7.52 -0.79
C THR A 139 10.05 -9.04 -0.81
N TRP A 140 11.19 -9.57 -0.36
CA TRP A 140 11.39 -11.01 -0.26
C TRP A 140 10.45 -11.68 0.74
N VAL A 141 10.18 -11.06 1.89
CA VAL A 141 9.18 -11.57 2.85
C VAL A 141 7.78 -11.57 2.24
N ILE A 142 7.37 -10.49 1.57
CA ILE A 142 6.07 -10.36 0.89
C ILE A 142 5.89 -11.47 -0.17
N ILE A 143 6.90 -11.69 -1.02
CA ILE A 143 6.87 -12.74 -2.04
C ILE A 143 6.80 -14.13 -1.38
N SER A 144 7.56 -14.34 -0.31
CA SER A 144 7.59 -15.62 0.41
C SER A 144 6.25 -15.94 1.07
N MET A 145 5.62 -14.95 1.70
CA MET A 145 4.28 -15.10 2.25
C MET A 145 3.26 -15.42 1.16
N LYS A 146 3.31 -14.72 0.02
CA LYS A 146 2.45 -15.04 -1.13
C LYS A 146 2.60 -16.50 -1.58
N ILE A 147 3.82 -17.01 -1.61
CA ILE A 147 4.09 -18.41 -1.96
C ILE A 147 3.53 -19.37 -0.92
N LEU A 148 3.69 -19.06 0.37
CA LEU A 148 3.17 -19.89 1.46
C LEU A 148 1.63 -19.91 1.47
N TYR A 149 0.98 -18.78 1.22
CA TYR A 149 -0.47 -18.73 1.01
C TYR A 149 -0.89 -19.54 -0.22
N GLY A 150 -0.16 -19.42 -1.33
CA GLY A 150 -0.35 -20.27 -2.52
C GLY A 150 -0.21 -21.76 -2.20
N PHE A 151 0.80 -22.14 -1.43
CA PHE A 151 1.01 -23.51 -0.98
C PHE A 151 -0.16 -24.03 -0.14
N ALA A 152 -0.76 -23.22 0.74
CA ALA A 152 -1.95 -23.63 1.50
C ALA A 152 -3.15 -23.94 0.57
N LEU A 153 -3.34 -23.12 -0.48
CA LEU A 153 -4.36 -23.35 -1.50
C LEU A 153 -4.05 -24.61 -2.33
N ASP A 154 -2.80 -24.78 -2.75
CA ASP A 154 -2.37 -25.96 -3.51
C ASP A 154 -2.50 -27.25 -2.68
N ALA A 155 -2.18 -27.20 -1.39
CA ALA A 155 -2.38 -28.33 -0.47
C ALA A 155 -3.86 -28.74 -0.36
N HIS A 156 -4.77 -27.76 -0.34
CA HIS A 156 -6.20 -28.03 -0.41
C HIS A 156 -6.60 -28.64 -1.76
N HIS A 157 -6.10 -28.09 -2.88
CA HIS A 157 -6.36 -28.63 -4.21
C HIS A 157 -5.81 -30.05 -4.41
N TRP A 158 -4.72 -30.42 -3.74
CA TRP A 158 -4.17 -31.78 -3.77
C TRP A 158 -4.90 -32.76 -2.83
N GLY A 159 -5.94 -32.31 -2.12
CA GLY A 159 -6.75 -33.15 -1.23
C GLY A 159 -6.07 -33.49 0.09
N TRP A 160 -5.08 -32.71 0.55
CA TRP A 160 -4.39 -32.98 1.81
C TRP A 160 -5.31 -32.86 3.03
N PHE A 161 -6.37 -32.07 2.90
CA PHE A 161 -7.38 -31.89 3.94
C PHE A 161 -8.58 -32.84 3.80
N ASP A 162 -8.61 -33.73 2.81
CA ASP A 162 -9.74 -34.64 2.56
C ASP A 162 -9.90 -35.70 3.66
N ALA A 163 -8.83 -35.94 4.44
CA ALA A 163 -8.87 -36.81 5.61
C ALA A 163 -9.56 -36.16 6.83
N LEU A 164 -9.78 -34.85 6.80
CA LEU A 164 -10.48 -34.12 7.88
C LEU A 164 -12.01 -34.20 7.67
N PRO A 165 -12.79 -34.06 8.75
CA PRO A 165 -14.25 -34.02 8.66
C PRO A 165 -14.79 -32.91 7.73
N ASP A 166 -14.06 -31.80 7.66
CA ASP A 166 -14.37 -30.65 6.81
C ASP A 166 -13.06 -30.15 6.15
N PRO A 167 -12.86 -30.40 4.84
CA PRO A 167 -11.68 -29.93 4.12
C PRO A 167 -11.54 -28.40 4.11
N GLY A 168 -12.65 -27.66 4.16
CA GLY A 168 -12.68 -26.20 4.21
C GLY A 168 -12.15 -25.66 5.54
N LEU A 169 -12.44 -26.35 6.64
CA LEU A 169 -11.90 -26.02 7.96
C LEU A 169 -10.37 -26.21 7.98
N GLY A 170 -9.87 -27.29 7.36
CA GLY A 170 -8.43 -27.54 7.23
C GLY A 170 -7.70 -26.39 6.50
N LEU A 171 -8.26 -25.92 5.39
CA LEU A 171 -7.74 -24.76 4.66
C LEU A 171 -7.83 -23.48 5.49
N GLY A 172 -8.97 -23.20 6.11
CA GLY A 172 -9.16 -22.03 6.96
C GLY A 172 -8.17 -21.97 8.11
N ALA A 173 -7.94 -23.09 8.79
CA ALA A 173 -6.95 -23.20 9.86
C ALA A 173 -5.52 -22.98 9.35
N ALA A 174 -5.17 -23.52 8.17
CA ALA A 174 -3.86 -23.31 7.56
C ALA A 174 -3.64 -21.83 7.19
N LEU A 175 -4.65 -21.17 6.60
CA LEU A 175 -4.59 -19.75 6.26
C LEU A 175 -4.51 -18.86 7.50
N LEU A 176 -5.26 -19.17 8.57
CA LEU A 176 -5.15 -18.45 9.84
C LEU A 176 -3.78 -18.63 10.50
N GLY A 177 -3.20 -19.82 10.44
CA GLY A 177 -1.83 -20.06 10.90
C GLY A 177 -0.80 -19.22 10.13
N LEU A 178 -0.96 -19.11 8.81
CA LEU A 178 -0.10 -18.28 7.96
C LEU A 178 -0.32 -16.78 8.20
N VAL A 179 -1.54 -16.34 8.46
CA VAL A 179 -1.84 -14.97 8.90
C VAL A 179 -1.12 -14.67 10.20
N GLY A 180 -1.19 -15.56 11.19
CA GLY A 180 -0.48 -15.41 12.46
C GLY A 180 1.04 -15.32 12.26
N LEU A 181 1.60 -16.16 11.38
CA LEU A 181 3.01 -16.07 10.99
C LEU A 181 3.35 -14.72 10.34
N ASN A 182 2.51 -14.24 9.43
CA ASN A 182 2.70 -12.97 8.73
C ASN A 182 2.67 -11.78 9.71
N VAL A 183 1.68 -11.72 10.60
CA VAL A 183 1.59 -10.70 11.65
C VAL A 183 2.80 -10.78 12.59
N GLY A 184 3.21 -11.99 12.99
CA GLY A 184 4.41 -12.19 13.81
C GLY A 184 5.70 -11.71 13.14
N LEU A 185 5.83 -11.90 11.82
CA LEU A 185 6.93 -11.35 11.03
C LEU A 185 6.88 -9.83 10.96
N ALA A 186 5.69 -9.26 10.74
CA ALA A 186 5.51 -7.81 10.69
C ALA A 186 5.89 -7.16 12.04
N GLN A 187 5.44 -7.73 13.16
CA GLN A 187 5.81 -7.26 14.51
C GLN A 187 7.30 -7.39 14.79
N ARG A 188 7.98 -8.40 14.22
CA ARG A 188 9.42 -8.58 14.41
C ARG A 188 10.25 -7.56 13.63
N HIS A 189 9.72 -7.08 12.50
CA HIS A 189 10.43 -6.20 11.58
C HIS A 189 9.94 -4.74 11.59
N ASP A 190 8.91 -4.43 12.38
CA ASP A 190 8.23 -3.11 12.42
C ASP A 190 7.92 -2.59 11.00
N ASP A 191 7.36 -3.48 10.17
CA ASP A 191 7.05 -3.22 8.76
C ASP A 191 5.57 -3.53 8.47
N ASP A 192 4.73 -2.49 8.43
CA ASP A 192 3.29 -2.59 8.17
C ASP A 192 2.96 -3.15 6.77
N ALA A 193 3.87 -2.93 5.81
CA ALA A 193 3.74 -3.45 4.46
C ALA A 193 3.65 -4.98 4.41
N ILE A 194 4.25 -5.67 5.40
CA ILE A 194 4.18 -7.14 5.51
C ILE A 194 2.77 -7.55 5.99
N ALA A 195 2.26 -6.88 7.04
CA ALA A 195 0.96 -7.17 7.65
C ALA A 195 -0.24 -6.84 6.76
N ALA A 196 -0.11 -5.90 5.82
CA ALA A 196 -1.18 -5.50 4.92
C ALA A 196 -1.77 -6.68 4.11
N GLN A 197 -0.98 -7.72 3.82
CA GLN A 197 -1.50 -8.91 3.13
C GLN A 197 -2.39 -9.76 4.02
N ALA A 198 -2.08 -9.85 5.31
CA ALA A 198 -2.83 -10.65 6.26
C ALA A 198 -4.28 -10.18 6.43
N THR A 199 -4.53 -8.87 6.32
CA THR A 199 -5.89 -8.30 6.41
C THR A 199 -6.79 -8.78 5.28
N LEU A 200 -6.27 -8.85 4.05
CA LEU A 200 -7.01 -9.38 2.89
C LEU A 200 -7.34 -10.86 3.06
N ILE A 201 -6.40 -11.65 3.59
CA ILE A 201 -6.60 -13.07 3.84
C ILE A 201 -7.62 -13.27 4.97
N LEU A 202 -7.54 -12.49 6.06
CA LEU A 202 -8.54 -12.53 7.14
C LEU A 202 -9.94 -12.19 6.64
N LEU A 203 -10.07 -11.18 5.77
CA LEU A 203 -11.36 -10.80 5.19
C LEU A 203 -11.92 -11.93 4.31
N LEU A 204 -11.07 -12.58 3.54
CA LEU A 204 -11.45 -13.76 2.74
C LEU A 204 -11.91 -14.93 3.62
N VAL A 205 -11.10 -15.30 4.62
CA VAL A 205 -11.41 -16.41 5.53
C VAL A 205 -12.65 -16.12 6.36
N GLY A 206 -12.79 -14.90 6.88
CA GLY A 206 -13.96 -14.45 7.64
C GLY A 206 -15.24 -14.47 6.79
N SER A 207 -15.16 -14.03 5.53
CA SER A 207 -16.27 -14.12 4.59
C SER A 207 -16.68 -15.57 4.32
N ALA A 208 -15.71 -16.46 4.07
CA ALA A 208 -15.97 -17.88 3.85
C ALA A 208 -16.56 -18.57 5.10
N ALA A 209 -16.02 -18.27 6.28
CA ALA A 209 -16.49 -18.80 7.56
C ALA A 209 -17.92 -18.34 7.89
N GLY A 210 -18.24 -17.07 7.65
CA GLY A 210 -19.59 -16.54 7.82
C GLY A 210 -20.60 -17.18 6.86
N GLY A 211 -20.19 -17.48 5.63
CA GLY A 211 -21.03 -18.19 4.66
C GLY A 211 -21.30 -19.66 5.02
N LEU A 212 -20.30 -20.37 5.55
CA LEU A 212 -20.38 -21.82 5.85
C LEU A 212 -20.98 -22.12 7.22
N TYR A 213 -20.63 -21.34 8.25
CA TYR A 213 -20.99 -21.61 9.64
C TYR A 213 -21.98 -20.60 10.24
N GLY A 214 -22.46 -19.65 9.43
CA GLY A 214 -23.41 -18.63 9.86
C GLY A 214 -22.90 -17.78 11.02
N GLU A 215 -23.76 -17.52 12.00
CA GLU A 215 -23.48 -16.66 13.16
C GLU A 215 -22.29 -17.14 14.01
N LEU A 216 -22.12 -18.47 14.17
CA LEU A 216 -21.01 -19.04 14.93
C LEU A 216 -19.66 -18.82 14.23
N GLY A 217 -19.63 -18.88 12.90
CA GLY A 217 -18.42 -18.58 12.12
C GLY A 217 -18.01 -17.12 12.24
N VAL A 218 -18.97 -16.21 12.21
CA VAL A 218 -18.73 -14.77 12.39
C VAL A 218 -18.22 -14.47 13.80
N VAL A 219 -18.83 -15.04 14.83
CA VAL A 219 -18.42 -14.81 16.24
C VAL A 219 -16.99 -15.30 16.49
N LEU A 220 -16.64 -16.50 16.01
CA LEU A 220 -15.27 -17.00 16.12
C LEU A 220 -14.28 -16.10 15.39
N MET A 221 -14.65 -15.55 14.24
CA MET A 221 -13.75 -14.66 13.51
C MET A 221 -13.58 -13.29 14.14
N ILE A 222 -14.62 -12.73 14.76
CA ILE A 222 -14.49 -11.48 15.53
C ILE A 222 -13.64 -11.69 16.79
N ALA A 223 -13.69 -12.87 17.40
CA ALA A 223 -12.96 -13.16 18.62
C ALA A 223 -11.46 -13.44 18.39
N PHE A 224 -11.09 -13.97 17.22
CA PHE A 224 -9.73 -14.49 16.95
C PHE A 224 -9.04 -13.87 15.72
N GLY A 225 -9.77 -13.19 14.84
CA GLY A 225 -9.23 -12.48 13.68
C GLY A 225 -8.82 -11.05 14.02
#